data_AF-A0A2R6T6K7-F1
#
_entry.id   AF-A0A2R6T6K7-F1
#
_cell.length_a   1.000
_cell.length_b   1.000
_cell.length_c   1.000
_cell.angle_alpha   90.00
_cell.angle_beta   90.00
_cell.angle_gamma   90.00
#
_symmetry.space_group_name_H-M   'P 1'
#
loop_
_entity.id
_entity.type
_entity.pdbx_description
1 polymer ?
#
loop_
_entity_poly.entity_id
_entity_poly.type
_entity_poly.pdbx_seq_one_letter_code
_entity_poly.pdbx_strand_id
1 'polypeptide(L)'
;MNSINYKKSAQKLETYKRLSFKEKVSLSKRKIRTALNTHNEPLVSSSFGKDSVTLIYLVKEVTDNFEVVFNKTGIQYKETIEFMRELEDEWDLELHIIEPDKTFWEIVDEYGYPKSSRNSKTGDKRVPKCCKFLKEDPMRDFIEENSFDLDFVGINSGKGSQSDTVVLEGEKEC
;
A
#
# COMPACT_ATOMS: atom_id res chain seq x y z
N MET A 1 -27.96 -2.15 -8.00
CA MET A 1 -27.74 -2.24 -6.54
C MET A 1 -26.57 -1.37 -6.01
N ASN A 2 -25.79 -0.67 -6.84
CA ASN A 2 -24.61 0.11 -6.40
C ASN A 2 -24.87 1.50 -5.78
N SER A 3 -26.05 2.10 -5.91
CA SER A 3 -26.28 3.49 -5.45
C SER A 3 -26.48 3.64 -3.93
N ILE A 4 -26.95 2.58 -3.25
CA ILE A 4 -27.20 2.59 -1.80
C ILE A 4 -25.88 2.53 -1.02
N ASN A 5 -24.90 1.77 -1.51
CA ASN A 5 -23.60 1.62 -0.86
C ASN A 5 -22.73 2.90 -1.00
N TYR A 6 -22.84 3.58 -2.13
CA TYR A 6 -22.15 4.85 -2.39
C TYR A 6 -22.61 5.97 -1.45
N LYS A 7 -23.93 6.11 -1.22
CA LYS A 7 -24.48 7.12 -0.30
C LYS A 7 -24.00 6.94 1.14
N LYS A 8 -23.95 5.69 1.62
CA LYS A 8 -23.43 5.38 2.96
C LYS A 8 -21.95 5.72 3.10
N SER A 9 -21.14 5.40 2.09
CA SER A 9 -19.70 5.70 2.07
C SER A 9 -19.42 7.20 2.07
N ALA A 10 -20.18 7.98 1.28
CA ALA A 10 -20.07 9.44 1.26
C ALA A 10 -20.45 10.08 2.61
N GLN A 11 -21.53 9.60 3.25
CA GLN A 11 -21.93 10.08 4.58
C GLN A 11 -20.85 9.79 5.63
N LYS A 12 -20.28 8.57 5.63
CA LYS A 12 -19.19 8.16 6.52
C LYS A 12 -17.96 9.06 6.35
N LEU A 13 -17.59 9.37 5.10
CA LEU A 13 -16.48 10.28 4.80
C LEU A 13 -16.72 11.69 5.34
N GLU A 14 -17.93 12.24 5.15
CA GLU A 14 -18.27 13.56 5.68
C GLU A 14 -18.22 13.60 7.22
N THR A 15 -18.64 12.53 7.90
CA THR A 15 -18.45 12.38 9.34
C THR A 15 -16.95 12.39 9.70
N TYR A 16 -16.12 11.60 9.01
CA TYR A 16 -14.68 11.52 9.29
C TYR A 16 -13.95 12.83 9.04
N LYS A 17 -14.34 13.61 8.02
CA LYS A 17 -13.75 14.94 7.77
C LYS A 17 -13.92 15.88 8.96
N ARG A 18 -15.08 15.81 9.64
CA ARG A 18 -15.44 16.66 10.79
C ARG A 18 -14.76 16.28 12.09
N LEU A 19 -14.16 15.09 12.18
CA LEU A 19 -13.40 14.68 13.37
C LEU A 19 -12.17 15.57 13.56
N SER A 20 -11.85 15.88 14.82
CA SER A 20 -10.59 16.49 15.22
C SER A 20 -9.41 15.58 14.88
N PHE A 21 -8.19 16.15 14.90
CA PHE A 21 -6.97 15.37 14.67
C PHE A 21 -6.85 14.20 15.65
N LYS A 22 -7.05 14.45 16.95
CA LYS A 22 -6.99 13.40 17.99
C LYS A 22 -8.00 12.29 17.75
N GLU A 23 -9.23 12.65 17.36
CA GLU A 23 -10.26 11.66 17.05
C GLU A 23 -9.91 10.84 15.81
N LYS A 24 -9.32 11.45 14.78
CA LYS A 24 -8.85 10.74 13.58
C LYS A 24 -7.74 9.74 13.93
N VAL A 25 -6.76 10.15 14.72
CA VAL A 25 -5.68 9.27 15.19
C VAL A 25 -6.24 8.10 15.99
N SER A 26 -7.11 8.37 16.97
CA SER A 26 -7.76 7.33 17.78
C SER A 26 -8.60 6.37 16.93
N LEU A 27 -9.32 6.89 15.92
CA LEU A 27 -10.09 6.07 15.00
C LEU A 27 -9.19 5.17 14.14
N SER A 28 -8.08 5.69 13.61
CA SER A 28 -7.12 4.91 12.83
C SER A 28 -6.49 3.80 13.68
N LYS A 29 -5.99 4.13 14.88
CA LYS A 29 -5.45 3.12 15.81
C LYS A 29 -6.49 2.06 16.18
N ARG A 30 -7.76 2.44 16.36
CA ARG A 30 -8.85 1.49 16.60
C ARG A 30 -9.04 0.53 15.42
N LYS A 31 -9.02 1.03 14.18
CA LYS A 31 -9.12 0.18 12.98
C LYS A 31 -7.96 -0.81 12.88
N ILE A 32 -6.73 -0.36 13.15
CA ILE A 32 -5.54 -1.22 13.18
C ILE A 32 -5.72 -2.33 14.22
N ARG A 33 -6.10 -1.99 15.47
CA ARG A 33 -6.39 -2.99 16.52
C ARG A 33 -7.47 -3.98 16.10
N THR A 34 -8.54 -3.52 15.46
CA THR A 34 -9.60 -4.41 14.99
C THR A 34 -9.09 -5.42 13.96
N ALA A 35 -8.25 -4.99 13.02
CA ALA A 35 -7.65 -5.89 12.03
C ALA A 35 -6.69 -6.90 12.68
N LEU A 36 -5.88 -6.45 13.63
CA LEU A 36 -4.94 -7.31 14.38
C LEU A 36 -5.62 -8.31 15.33
N ASN A 37 -6.93 -8.18 15.60
CA ASN A 37 -7.64 -9.16 16.43
C ASN A 37 -7.92 -10.47 15.68
N THR A 38 -7.80 -10.49 14.35
CA THR A 38 -8.13 -11.64 13.50
C THR A 38 -6.95 -12.12 12.65
N HIS A 39 -5.80 -11.45 12.74
CA HIS A 39 -4.62 -11.66 11.91
C HIS A 39 -3.36 -11.60 12.78
N ASN A 40 -2.37 -12.44 12.50
CA ASN A 40 -1.19 -12.61 13.36
C ASN A 40 0.12 -12.20 12.69
N GLU A 41 0.17 -12.15 11.36
CA GLU A 41 1.37 -11.88 10.57
C GLU A 41 1.15 -10.61 9.72
N PRO A 42 1.07 -9.41 10.35
CA PRO A 42 0.80 -8.17 9.66
C PRO A 42 2.03 -7.61 8.93
N LEU A 43 1.80 -7.18 7.71
CA LEU A 43 2.73 -6.49 6.84
C LEU A 43 2.26 -5.05 6.60
N VAL A 44 3.21 -4.13 6.44
CA VAL A 44 2.94 -2.77 5.97
C VAL A 44 3.65 -2.52 4.64
N SER A 45 2.88 -2.47 3.55
CA SER A 45 3.38 -2.04 2.25
C SER A 45 3.68 -0.53 2.23
N SER A 46 4.95 -0.16 2.11
CA SER A 46 5.39 1.24 2.14
C SER A 46 6.17 1.64 0.89
N SER A 47 5.84 2.82 0.36
CA SER A 47 6.67 3.53 -0.63
C SER A 47 7.59 4.56 0.00
N PHE A 48 7.64 4.59 1.34
CA PHE A 48 8.35 5.59 2.15
C PHE A 48 7.95 7.04 1.85
N GLY A 49 6.71 7.22 1.37
CA GLY A 49 6.07 8.53 1.25
C GLY A 49 5.29 8.90 2.51
N LYS A 50 4.86 10.16 2.59
CA LYS A 50 4.17 10.71 3.78
C LYS A 50 3.01 9.85 4.33
N ASP A 51 2.22 9.23 3.46
CA ASP A 51 1.02 8.49 3.86
C ASP A 51 1.40 7.11 4.42
N SER A 52 2.32 6.39 3.77
CA SER A 52 2.75 5.07 4.23
C SER A 52 3.67 5.16 5.45
N VAL A 53 4.51 6.19 5.57
CA VAL A 53 5.31 6.44 6.78
C VAL A 53 4.42 6.77 7.97
N THR A 54 3.37 7.58 7.77
CA THR A 54 2.36 7.81 8.82
C THR A 54 1.68 6.50 9.23
N LEU A 55 1.42 5.60 8.29
CA LEU A 55 0.83 4.30 8.58
C LEU A 55 1.78 3.40 9.39
N ILE A 56 3.07 3.31 9.02
CA ILE A 56 4.10 2.60 9.80
C ILE A 56 4.08 3.12 11.24
N TYR A 57 4.16 4.44 11.42
CA TYR A 57 4.14 5.05 12.75
C TYR A 57 2.88 4.68 13.55
N LEU A 58 1.70 4.71 12.91
CA LEU A 58 0.43 4.35 13.58
C LEU A 58 0.33 2.86 13.93
N VAL A 59 0.90 1.97 13.12
CA VAL A 59 0.94 0.52 13.39
C VAL A 59 1.92 0.23 14.53
N LYS A 60 3.12 0.82 14.50
CA LYS A 60 4.13 0.69 15.57
C LYS A 60 3.62 1.17 16.93
N GLU A 61 2.83 2.23 16.94
CA GLU A 61 2.15 2.72 18.16
C GLU A 61 1.06 1.77 18.71
N VAL A 62 0.72 0.71 17.98
CA VAL A 62 -0.28 -0.29 18.37
C VAL A 62 0.36 -1.66 18.65
N THR A 63 1.38 -2.05 17.89
CA THR A 63 2.09 -3.33 18.02
C THR A 63 3.54 -3.19 17.53
N ASP A 64 4.47 -3.92 18.14
CA ASP A 64 5.83 -4.10 17.62
C ASP A 64 5.96 -5.36 16.74
N ASN A 65 4.95 -6.24 16.73
CA ASN A 65 4.91 -7.43 15.87
C ASN A 65 4.31 -7.07 14.51
N PHE A 66 5.13 -6.55 13.60
CA PHE A 66 4.80 -6.32 12.20
C PHE A 66 6.06 -6.16 11.36
N GLU A 67 5.94 -6.46 10.07
CA GLU A 67 7.03 -6.29 9.12
C GLU A 67 6.68 -5.20 8.09
N VAL A 68 7.67 -4.67 7.40
CA VAL A 68 7.50 -3.63 6.37
C VAL A 68 8.06 -4.14 5.06
N VAL A 69 7.37 -3.88 3.94
CA VAL A 69 7.91 -4.17 2.60
C VAL A 69 8.07 -2.91 1.77
N PHE A 70 9.21 -2.81 1.10
CA PHE A 70 9.54 -1.80 0.11
C PHE A 70 9.81 -2.44 -1.25
N ASN A 71 9.02 -2.06 -2.24
CA ASN A 71 9.30 -2.46 -3.62
C ASN A 71 10.28 -1.49 -4.30
N LYS A 72 11.53 -1.92 -4.46
CA LYS A 72 12.61 -1.15 -5.06
C LYS A 72 12.64 -1.32 -6.58
N THR A 73 11.75 -0.59 -7.25
CA THR A 73 11.62 -0.51 -8.72
C THR A 73 12.86 -0.02 -9.50
N GLY A 74 13.88 0.52 -8.84
CA GLY A 74 15.08 1.07 -9.49
C GLY A 74 14.93 2.48 -10.09
N ILE A 75 13.75 3.08 -10.00
CA ILE A 75 13.46 4.45 -10.49
C ILE A 75 13.06 5.43 -9.37
N GLN A 76 13.24 5.03 -8.11
CA GLN A 76 13.04 5.92 -6.97
C GLN A 76 14.14 6.98 -6.88
N TYR A 77 13.80 8.12 -6.29
CA TYR A 77 14.77 9.13 -5.92
C TYR A 77 15.76 8.57 -4.89
N LYS A 78 17.03 8.97 -4.99
CA LYS A 78 18.09 8.54 -4.07
C LYS A 78 17.72 8.91 -2.63
N GLU A 79 17.14 10.08 -2.45
CA GLU A 79 16.65 10.63 -1.19
C GLU A 79 15.57 9.74 -0.56
N THR A 80 14.75 9.05 -1.37
CA THR A 80 13.76 8.09 -0.83
C THR A 80 14.44 6.84 -0.27
N ILE A 81 15.52 6.38 -0.92
CA ILE A 81 16.28 5.22 -0.45
C ILE A 81 17.05 5.58 0.83
N GLU A 82 17.67 6.76 0.87
CA GLU A 82 18.37 7.26 2.06
C GLU A 82 17.42 7.42 3.24
N PHE A 83 16.28 8.07 3.03
CA PHE A 83 15.25 8.24 4.07
C PHE A 83 14.64 6.91 4.55
N MET A 84 14.47 5.94 3.64
CA MET A 84 14.03 4.60 4.00
C MET A 84 15.02 3.90 4.94
N ARG A 85 16.32 3.95 4.63
CA ARG A 85 17.38 3.38 5.50
C ARG A 85 17.46 4.10 6.85
N GLU A 86 17.33 5.42 6.85
CA GLU A 86 17.29 6.20 8.08
C GLU A 86 16.14 5.75 9.00
N LEU A 87 14.94 5.56 8.45
CA LEU A 87 13.79 5.08 9.24
C LEU A 87 13.89 3.62 9.66
N GLU A 88 14.48 2.76 8.81
CA GLU A 88 14.77 1.36 9.17
C GLU A 88 15.64 1.30 10.43
N ASP A 89 16.73 2.06 10.46
CA ASP A 89 17.66 2.13 11.58
C ASP A 89 17.06 2.84 12.80
N GLU A 90 16.39 3.99 12.61
CA GLU A 90 15.85 4.80 13.71
C GLU A 90 14.69 4.11 14.44
N TRP A 91 13.84 3.40 13.68
CA TRP A 91 12.61 2.80 14.22
C TRP A 91 12.72 1.28 14.44
N ASP A 92 13.90 0.69 14.19
CA ASP A 92 14.16 -0.74 14.32
C ASP A 92 13.11 -1.56 13.57
N LEU A 93 12.98 -1.30 12.26
CA LEU A 93 11.98 -1.92 11.40
C LEU A 93 12.53 -3.22 10.78
N GLU A 94 11.75 -4.29 10.85
CA GLU A 94 11.98 -5.48 10.03
C GLU A 94 11.55 -5.19 8.58
N LEU A 95 12.51 -4.77 7.74
CA LEU A 95 12.28 -4.27 6.39
C LEU A 95 12.68 -5.27 5.31
N HIS A 96 11.69 -5.68 4.51
CA HIS A 96 11.88 -6.43 3.26
C HIS A 96 12.06 -5.48 2.09
N ILE A 97 13.14 -5.66 1.35
CA ILE A 97 13.37 -4.94 0.09
C ILE A 97 13.24 -5.94 -1.05
N ILE A 98 12.18 -5.77 -1.84
CA ILE A 98 11.92 -6.60 -3.02
C ILE A 98 12.38 -5.84 -4.27
N GLU A 99 13.06 -6.55 -5.17
CA GLU A 99 13.56 -6.01 -6.43
C GLU A 99 12.94 -6.78 -7.60
N PRO A 100 12.58 -6.10 -8.70
CA PRO A 100 12.06 -6.77 -9.88
C PRO A 100 13.16 -7.42 -10.72
N ASP A 101 12.82 -8.52 -11.40
CA ASP A 101 13.72 -9.19 -12.36
C ASP A 101 14.14 -8.31 -13.54
N LYS A 102 13.29 -7.33 -13.89
CA LYS A 102 13.53 -6.40 -15.00
C LYS A 102 13.65 -4.98 -14.50
N THR A 103 14.61 -4.26 -15.02
CA THR A 103 14.72 -2.81 -14.86
C THR A 103 13.65 -2.08 -15.67
N PHE A 104 13.35 -0.84 -15.28
CA PHE A 104 12.46 0.02 -16.06
C PHE A 104 12.93 0.18 -17.52
N TRP A 105 14.24 0.25 -17.75
CA TRP A 105 14.81 0.47 -19.08
C TRP A 105 14.65 -0.76 -19.98
N GLU A 106 14.87 -1.97 -19.46
CA GLU A 106 14.60 -3.20 -20.23
C GLU A 106 13.12 -3.33 -20.61
N ILE A 107 12.22 -2.92 -19.71
CA ILE A 107 10.78 -2.90 -20.01
C ILE A 107 10.45 -1.88 -21.10
N VAL A 108 11.08 -0.70 -21.08
CA VAL A 108 10.90 0.31 -22.12
C VAL A 108 11.45 -0.17 -23.47
N ASP A 109 12.61 -0.84 -23.48
CA ASP A 109 13.21 -1.37 -24.69
C ASP A 109 12.32 -2.47 -25.33
N GLU A 110 11.70 -3.32 -24.51
CA GLU A 110 10.86 -4.44 -24.98
C GLU A 110 9.42 -4.02 -25.31
N TYR A 111 8.80 -3.14 -24.51
CA TYR A 111 7.36 -2.83 -24.59
C TYR A 111 7.06 -1.38 -24.96
N GLY A 112 8.07 -0.51 -25.01
CA GLY A 112 7.93 0.93 -25.15
C GLY A 112 7.53 1.64 -23.86
N TYR A 113 7.60 2.97 -23.89
CA TYR A 113 7.17 3.82 -22.78
C TYR A 113 5.69 3.61 -22.42
N PRO A 114 5.33 3.70 -21.13
CA PRO A 114 3.94 3.63 -20.70
C PRO A 114 3.12 4.73 -21.38
N LYS A 115 2.08 4.34 -22.11
CA LYS A 115 1.19 5.29 -22.80
C LYS A 115 0.34 6.04 -21.77
N SER A 116 0.23 7.36 -21.89
CA SER A 116 -0.54 8.21 -20.95
C SER A 116 -2.05 7.91 -20.92
N SER A 117 -2.55 7.16 -21.90
CA SER A 117 -3.97 6.83 -22.01
C SER A 117 -4.33 5.60 -21.19
N ARG A 118 -4.87 5.81 -19.98
CA ARG A 118 -5.84 4.88 -19.38
C ARG A 118 -7.24 5.07 -19.99
N ASN A 119 -7.36 5.67 -21.19
CA ASN A 119 -8.67 5.93 -21.77
C ASN A 119 -9.31 4.63 -22.23
N SER A 120 -10.41 4.31 -21.56
CA SER A 120 -11.42 3.32 -21.91
C SER A 120 -11.99 3.44 -23.34
N LYS A 121 -11.67 4.52 -24.08
CA LYS A 121 -12.10 4.73 -25.47
C LYS A 121 -11.27 3.94 -26.50
N THR A 122 -10.03 3.54 -26.18
CA THR A 122 -9.19 2.71 -27.06
C THR A 122 -9.23 1.21 -26.72
N GLY A 123 -10.05 0.81 -25.74
CA GLY A 123 -10.26 -0.61 -25.39
C GLY A 123 -9.08 -1.31 -24.70
N ASP A 124 -7.90 -0.71 -24.63
CA ASP A 124 -6.75 -1.30 -23.95
C ASP A 124 -6.82 -1.05 -22.43
N LYS A 125 -7.46 -1.99 -21.73
CA LYS A 125 -7.59 -2.02 -20.26
C LYS A 125 -6.35 -2.59 -19.56
N ARG A 126 -5.26 -2.87 -20.28
CA ARG A 126 -4.10 -3.56 -19.71
C ARG A 126 -3.32 -2.62 -18.79
N VAL A 127 -2.97 -3.13 -17.61
CA VAL A 127 -2.00 -2.52 -16.69
C VAL A 127 -0.73 -2.17 -17.47
N PRO A 128 -0.16 -0.95 -17.33
CA PRO A 128 1.12 -0.61 -17.95
C PRO A 128 2.16 -1.67 -17.59
N LYS A 129 2.92 -2.16 -18.58
CA LYS A 129 3.89 -3.24 -18.36
C LYS A 129 4.90 -2.92 -17.25
N CYS A 130 5.28 -1.65 -17.11
CA CYS A 130 6.10 -1.19 -16.00
C CYS A 130 5.45 -1.38 -14.63
N CYS A 131 4.13 -1.18 -14.48
CA CYS A 131 3.45 -1.45 -13.20
C CYS A 131 3.40 -2.95 -12.91
N LYS A 132 3.13 -3.76 -13.94
CA LYS A 132 3.10 -5.21 -13.81
C LYS A 132 4.45 -5.76 -13.33
N PHE A 133 5.51 -5.53 -14.10
CA PHE A 133 6.82 -6.13 -13.84
C PHE A 133 7.57 -5.48 -12.67
N LEU A 134 7.40 -4.17 -12.44
CA LEU A 134 8.13 -3.49 -11.36
C LEU A 134 7.40 -3.53 -10.03
N LYS A 135 6.07 -3.74 -10.00
CA LYS A 135 5.27 -3.60 -8.77
C LYS A 135 4.42 -4.82 -8.45
N GLU A 136 3.59 -5.24 -9.39
CA GLU A 136 2.59 -6.27 -9.14
C GLU A 136 3.20 -7.66 -9.05
N ASP A 137 4.08 -8.02 -9.99
CA ASP A 137 4.68 -9.36 -10.02
C ASP A 137 5.64 -9.57 -8.84
N PRO A 138 6.63 -8.69 -8.54
CA PRO A 138 7.53 -8.90 -7.40
C PRO A 138 6.81 -8.93 -6.05
N MET A 139 5.75 -8.12 -5.89
CA MET A 139 4.95 -8.13 -4.67
C MET A 139 4.13 -9.42 -4.55
N ARG A 140 3.59 -9.92 -5.67
CA ARG A 140 2.85 -11.20 -5.68
C ARG A 140 3.76 -12.33 -5.26
N ASP A 141 4.93 -12.44 -5.90
CA ASP A 141 5.90 -13.49 -5.63
C ASP A 141 6.34 -13.44 -4.14
N PHE A 142 6.62 -12.24 -3.63
CA PHE A 142 6.92 -12.03 -2.21
C PHE A 142 5.78 -12.48 -1.28
N ILE A 143 4.52 -12.14 -1.56
CA ILE A 143 3.38 -12.57 -0.74
C ILE A 143 3.22 -14.09 -0.80
N GLU A 144 3.36 -14.71 -1.97
CA GLU A 144 3.21 -16.16 -2.17
C GLU A 144 4.30 -16.97 -1.46
N GLU A 145 5.52 -16.42 -1.36
CA GLU A 145 6.66 -17.04 -0.68
C GLU A 145 6.62 -16.86 0.85
N ASN A 146 5.78 -15.96 1.36
CA ASN A 146 5.71 -15.63 2.78
C ASN A 146 4.33 -15.95 3.38
N SER A 147 4.21 -15.85 4.71
CA SER A 147 3.00 -16.25 5.44
C SER A 147 2.17 -15.08 5.99
N PHE A 148 2.31 -13.88 5.41
CA PHE A 148 1.52 -12.71 5.81
C PHE A 148 0.03 -12.94 5.60
N ASP A 149 -0.78 -12.61 6.61
CA ASP A 149 -2.24 -12.74 6.58
C ASP A 149 -2.95 -11.38 6.50
N LEU A 150 -2.20 -10.27 6.60
CA LEU A 150 -2.73 -8.91 6.62
C LEU A 150 -1.75 -7.91 6.01
N ASP A 151 -2.13 -7.17 4.96
CA ASP A 151 -1.37 -6.03 4.46
C ASP A 151 -2.08 -4.69 4.74
N PHE A 152 -1.39 -3.81 5.47
CA PHE A 152 -1.79 -2.44 5.71
C PHE A 152 -1.25 -1.49 4.61
N VAL A 153 -2.15 -0.95 3.79
CA VAL A 153 -1.79 0.04 2.75
C VAL A 153 -2.20 1.49 3.08
N GLY A 154 -1.30 2.43 2.79
CA GLY A 154 -1.45 3.87 3.04
C GLY A 154 -2.34 4.62 2.03
N ILE A 155 -3.57 4.14 1.79
CA ILE A 155 -4.52 4.76 0.86
C ILE A 155 -5.42 5.76 1.59
N ASN A 156 -5.60 6.94 1.01
CA ASN A 156 -6.49 7.97 1.54
C ASN A 156 -7.58 8.38 0.52
N SER A 157 -8.71 8.85 1.04
CA SER A 157 -9.88 9.26 0.23
C SER A 157 -9.62 10.47 -0.68
N GLY A 158 -8.49 11.18 -0.51
CA GLY A 158 -8.08 12.29 -1.37
C GLY A 158 -7.29 11.84 -2.59
N LYS A 159 -6.85 10.58 -2.66
CA LYS A 159 -5.94 10.04 -3.69
C LYS A 159 -6.58 8.99 -4.61
N GLY A 160 -7.82 8.57 -4.37
CA GLY A 160 -8.52 7.59 -5.20
C GLY A 160 -9.99 7.38 -4.82
N SER A 161 -10.69 6.54 -5.60
CA SER A 161 -12.11 6.21 -5.42
C SER A 161 -12.41 5.23 -4.28
N GLN A 162 -11.39 4.77 -3.55
CA GLN A 162 -11.54 3.87 -2.40
C GLN A 162 -11.01 4.55 -1.14
N SER A 163 -11.84 4.54 -0.09
CA SER A 163 -11.70 5.36 1.10
C SER A 163 -11.93 4.52 2.35
N ASP A 164 -10.92 3.76 2.74
CA ASP A 164 -10.66 3.26 4.08
C ASP A 164 -9.20 2.74 4.06
N THR A 165 -8.53 2.62 5.20
CA THR A 165 -7.34 1.77 5.32
C THR A 165 -7.75 0.43 4.74
N VAL A 166 -7.27 0.12 3.54
CA VAL A 166 -7.65 -1.11 2.87
C VAL A 166 -6.82 -2.18 3.54
N VAL A 167 -7.49 -3.00 4.33
CA VAL A 167 -6.97 -4.29 4.76
C VAL A 167 -7.16 -5.17 3.53
N LEU A 168 -6.05 -5.50 2.87
CA LEU A 168 -6.09 -6.53 1.84
C LEU A 168 -5.96 -7.87 2.58
N GLU A 169 -7.09 -8.56 2.73
CA GLU A 169 -7.13 -9.91 3.27
C GLU A 169 -6.67 -10.86 2.15
N GLY A 170 -5.61 -11.62 2.42
CA GLY A 170 -5.22 -12.72 1.54
C GLY A 170 -6.23 -13.85 1.71
N GLU A 171 -7.13 -14.06 0.73
CA GLU A 171 -7.94 -15.27 0.68
C GLU A 171 -7.01 -16.45 0.36
N LYS A 172 -6.57 -17.19 1.38
CA LYS A 172 -6.08 -18.56 1.19
C LYS A 172 -7.30 -19.44 0.95
N GLU A 173 -7.61 -19.74 -0.31
CA GLU A 173 -8.42 -20.92 -0.61
C GLU A 173 -7.66 -22.15 -0.10
N CYS A 174 -8.31 -22.90 0.79
CA CYS A 174 -7.82 -24.14 1.39
C CYS A 174 -8.03 -25.31 0.41
#